data_AF-A0A7C0YAG5-F1
#
_entry.id   AF-A0A7C0YAG5-F1
#
_cell.length_a   1.000
_cell.length_b   1.000
_cell.length_c   1.000
_cell.angle_alpha   90.00
_cell.angle_beta   90.00
_cell.angle_gamma   90.00
#
_symmetry.space_group_name_H-M   'P 1'
#
loop_
_entity.id
_entity.type
_entity.pdbx_description
1 polymer ?
#
loop_
_entity_poly.entity_id
_entity_poly.type
_entity_poly.pdbx_seq_one_letter_code
_entity_poly.pdbx_strand_id
1 'polypeptide(L)'
;MEKIKEILKQQSRLIRLPAKGKAVFVGDTHGDLNATETVLRLYYKSDYVLIFLGDYVDRGEHSRENIELLLEKKLESPEQIFLLMGNHEGYPILPFQPADFWESLSSEERKKFEEIFLLLPFAAVTKNGILAVHGVPPNLSSVEDILKAEIGSEAWYQMVWGDFADRAGDFFGNLWGRPVYGKDYFEKVMKKFGYNVLIRAHQPHIQPIIFEGRCLTLITSHAYKPMRNIAIVDLEKELIKSVDDLKISSI
;
A
#
# COMPACT_ATOMS: atom_id res chain seq x y z
N MET A 1 -2.13 -9.84 19.89
CA MET A 1 -2.60 -8.46 19.67
C MET A 1 -1.74 -7.42 20.39
N GLU A 2 -1.39 -7.55 21.68
CA GLU A 2 -0.45 -6.58 22.29
C GLU A 2 0.95 -6.61 21.65
N LYS A 3 1.53 -7.80 21.43
CA LYS A 3 2.85 -7.93 20.79
C LYS A 3 2.92 -7.30 19.40
N ILE A 4 1.86 -7.43 18.58
CA ILE A 4 1.83 -6.82 17.25
C ILE A 4 1.73 -5.29 17.34
N LYS A 5 0.98 -4.76 18.31
CA LYS A 5 0.96 -3.30 18.58
C LYS A 5 2.34 -2.80 18.98
N GLU A 6 3.09 -3.53 19.81
CA GLU A 6 4.46 -3.16 20.19
C GLU A 6 5.40 -3.10 18.97
N ILE A 7 5.34 -4.12 18.10
CA ILE A 7 6.10 -4.15 16.84
C ILE A 7 5.73 -2.97 15.94
N LEU A 8 4.43 -2.71 15.72
CA LEU A 8 3.97 -1.63 14.85
C LEU A 8 4.28 -0.24 15.43
N LYS A 9 4.24 -0.05 16.76
CA LYS A 9 4.64 1.20 17.41
C LYS A 9 6.13 1.53 17.23
N GLN A 10 6.98 0.51 17.19
CA GLN A 10 8.42 0.68 16.95
C GLN A 10 8.74 0.84 15.46
N GLN A 11 7.83 0.41 14.58
CA GLN A 11 8.00 0.50 13.15
C GLN A 11 7.75 1.92 12.64
N SER A 12 8.67 2.41 11.81
CA SER A 12 8.59 3.73 11.18
C SER A 12 7.37 3.86 10.25
N ARG A 13 6.74 5.04 10.20
CA ARG A 13 5.68 5.35 9.21
C ARG A 13 6.20 5.35 7.76
N LEU A 14 7.51 5.58 7.58
CA LEU A 14 8.22 5.45 6.33
C LEU A 14 9.20 4.28 6.43
N ILE A 15 8.88 3.16 5.77
CA ILE A 15 9.70 1.96 5.75
C ILE A 15 10.84 2.13 4.75
N ARG A 16 12.06 1.81 5.19
CA ARG A 16 13.21 1.68 4.30
C ARG A 16 13.48 0.21 4.09
N LEU A 17 13.30 -0.26 2.85
CA LEU A 17 13.55 -1.65 2.51
C LEU A 17 15.05 -1.96 2.51
N PRO A 18 15.45 -3.22 2.74
CA PRO A 18 16.84 -3.62 2.72
C PRO A 18 17.50 -3.35 1.37
N ALA A 19 18.83 -3.25 1.36
CA ALA A 19 19.61 -2.98 0.15
C ALA A 19 19.92 -4.24 -0.68
N LYS A 20 19.52 -5.43 -0.22
CA LYS A 20 19.85 -6.72 -0.83
C LYS A 20 18.61 -7.62 -0.93
N GLY A 21 18.67 -8.59 -1.84
CA GLY A 21 17.57 -9.50 -2.09
C GLY A 21 16.48 -8.88 -2.96
N LYS A 22 15.25 -9.37 -2.80
CA LYS A 22 14.11 -8.95 -3.64
C LYS A 22 12.96 -8.44 -2.79
N ALA A 23 12.21 -7.48 -3.31
CA ALA A 23 10.96 -7.01 -2.71
C ALA A 23 9.78 -7.47 -3.57
N VAL A 24 8.75 -8.02 -2.93
CA VAL A 24 7.46 -8.34 -3.55
C VAL A 24 6.42 -7.35 -3.06
N PHE A 25 5.91 -6.54 -3.97
CA PHE A 25 4.82 -5.61 -3.72
C PHE A 25 3.49 -6.26 -4.07
N VAL A 26 2.53 -6.13 -3.15
CA VAL A 26 1.20 -6.73 -3.20
C VAL A 26 0.18 -5.60 -3.07
N GLY A 27 -0.74 -5.50 -4.02
CA GLY A 27 -1.80 -4.48 -4.01
C GLY A 27 -2.95 -4.85 -3.08
N ASP A 28 -4.13 -4.27 -3.35
CA ASP A 28 -5.35 -4.53 -2.58
C ASP A 28 -5.63 -6.04 -2.56
N THR A 29 -5.90 -6.58 -1.37
CA THR A 29 -6.27 -8.00 -1.18
C THR A 29 -7.75 -8.15 -0.86
N HIS A 30 -8.35 -7.21 -0.12
CA HIS A 30 -9.79 -7.15 0.11
C HIS A 30 -10.42 -8.49 0.52
N GLY A 31 -9.87 -9.14 1.54
CA GLY A 31 -10.37 -10.43 2.00
C GLY A 31 -10.23 -11.59 1.01
N ASP A 32 -9.46 -11.43 -0.08
CA ASP A 32 -9.08 -12.54 -0.96
C ASP A 32 -7.95 -13.36 -0.30
N LEU A 33 -8.35 -14.18 0.68
CA LEU A 33 -7.43 -15.01 1.46
C LEU A 33 -6.56 -15.90 0.56
N ASN A 34 -7.14 -16.44 -0.52
CA ASN A 34 -6.42 -17.31 -1.44
C ASN A 34 -5.30 -16.58 -2.19
N ALA A 35 -5.48 -15.28 -2.50
CA ALA A 35 -4.41 -14.44 -3.05
C ALA A 35 -3.25 -14.31 -2.06
N THR A 36 -3.56 -13.95 -0.81
CA THR A 36 -2.57 -13.78 0.26
C THR A 36 -1.81 -15.07 0.54
N GLU A 37 -2.51 -16.20 0.70
CA GLU A 37 -1.88 -17.51 0.88
C GLU A 37 -0.97 -17.89 -0.30
N THR A 38 -1.37 -17.55 -1.52
CA THR A 38 -0.56 -17.82 -2.71
C THR A 38 0.70 -16.97 -2.74
N VAL A 39 0.62 -15.67 -2.42
CA VAL A 39 1.81 -14.81 -2.26
C VAL A 39 2.74 -15.39 -1.21
N LEU A 40 2.22 -15.71 -0.02
CA LEU A 40 3.02 -16.24 1.08
C LEU A 40 3.68 -17.57 0.69
N ARG A 41 2.95 -18.52 0.11
CA ARG A 41 3.48 -19.80 -0.34
C ARG A 41 4.62 -19.65 -1.35
N LEU A 42 4.51 -18.69 -2.27
CA LEU A 42 5.51 -18.48 -3.32
C LEU A 42 6.73 -17.70 -2.84
N TYR A 43 6.52 -16.68 -2.01
CA TYR A 43 7.52 -15.63 -1.75
C TYR A 43 7.91 -15.45 -0.27
N TYR A 44 7.23 -16.04 0.71
CA TYR A 44 7.67 -15.99 2.11
C TYR A 44 8.87 -16.94 2.34
N LYS A 45 10.03 -16.51 1.85
CA LYS A 45 11.32 -17.22 1.81
C LYS A 45 12.46 -16.23 2.07
N SER A 46 13.61 -16.71 2.52
CA SER A 46 14.70 -15.89 3.08
C SER A 46 15.19 -14.73 2.19
N ASP A 47 15.10 -14.83 0.86
CA ASP A 47 15.61 -13.81 -0.06
C ASP A 47 14.60 -12.70 -0.43
N TYR A 48 13.37 -12.78 0.07
CA TYR A 48 12.29 -11.85 -0.27
C TYR A 48 11.77 -11.12 0.96
N VAL A 49 11.56 -9.81 0.82
CA VAL A 49 10.68 -9.02 1.68
C VAL A 49 9.35 -8.79 0.97
N LEU A 50 8.25 -8.84 1.71
CA LEU A 50 6.89 -8.68 1.17
C LEU A 50 6.31 -7.37 1.71
N ILE A 51 5.80 -6.55 0.80
CA ILE A 51 5.21 -5.25 1.09
C ILE A 51 3.78 -5.30 0.58
N PHE A 52 2.83 -5.32 1.50
CA PHE A 52 1.43 -5.17 1.15
C PHE A 52 1.03 -3.70 1.26
N LEU A 53 0.34 -3.19 0.24
CA LEU A 53 0.13 -1.76 0.05
C LEU A 53 -1.07 -1.20 0.82
N GLY A 54 -1.92 -2.05 1.38
CA GLY A 54 -3.14 -1.66 2.09
C GLY A 54 -4.36 -2.43 1.60
N ASP A 55 -5.53 -2.06 2.14
CA ASP A 55 -6.84 -2.60 1.79
C ASP A 55 -6.89 -4.13 1.92
N TYR A 56 -6.73 -4.58 3.17
CA TYR A 56 -6.77 -5.99 3.55
C TYR A 56 -8.18 -6.52 3.74
N VAL A 57 -9.09 -5.62 4.13
CA VAL A 57 -10.45 -5.92 4.56
C VAL A 57 -11.50 -5.31 3.63
N ASP A 58 -12.75 -5.69 3.87
CA ASP A 58 -13.95 -5.39 3.07
C ASP A 58 -13.91 -5.96 1.64
N ARG A 59 -15.07 -5.88 0.96
CA ARG A 59 -15.35 -6.33 -0.43
C ARG A 59 -15.33 -7.85 -0.62
N GLY A 60 -14.34 -8.55 -0.07
CA GLY A 60 -14.24 -10.01 -0.14
C GLY A 60 -14.71 -10.72 1.14
N GLU A 61 -15.05 -11.99 0.96
CA GLU A 61 -15.73 -12.82 1.96
C GLU A 61 -14.87 -13.18 3.18
N HIS A 62 -13.54 -13.24 3.03
CA HIS A 62 -12.61 -13.70 4.07
C HIS A 62 -11.76 -12.57 4.65
N SER A 63 -12.35 -11.38 4.81
CA SER A 63 -11.65 -10.19 5.32
C SER A 63 -10.96 -10.42 6.66
N ARG A 64 -11.64 -11.12 7.59
CA ARG A 64 -11.11 -11.39 8.93
C ARG A 64 -9.92 -12.34 8.89
N GLU A 65 -10.07 -13.47 8.22
CA GLU A 65 -9.03 -14.49 8.09
C GLU A 65 -7.81 -13.92 7.36
N ASN A 66 -8.03 -13.10 6.33
CA ASN A 66 -6.97 -12.45 5.58
C ASN A 66 -6.11 -11.53 6.47
N ILE A 67 -6.74 -10.63 7.23
CA ILE A 67 -5.98 -9.73 8.10
C ILE A 67 -5.34 -10.45 9.28
N GLU A 68 -6.02 -11.43 9.88
CA GLU A 68 -5.46 -12.22 10.98
C GLU A 68 -4.20 -12.99 10.54
N LEU A 69 -4.21 -13.59 9.34
CA LEU A 69 -3.05 -14.25 8.74
C LEU A 69 -1.88 -13.28 8.50
N LEU A 70 -2.15 -12.10 7.94
CA LEU A 70 -1.11 -11.09 7.69
C LEU A 70 -0.49 -10.58 9.00
N LEU A 71 -1.29 -10.34 10.03
CA LEU A 71 -0.82 -9.92 11.35
C LEU A 71 0.00 -11.02 12.04
N GLU A 72 -0.39 -12.29 11.88
CA GLU A 72 0.40 -13.43 12.36
C GLU A 72 1.77 -13.49 11.67
N LYS A 73 1.82 -13.39 10.34
CA LYS A 73 3.10 -13.40 9.60
C LYS A 73 3.97 -12.19 9.90
N LYS A 74 3.36 -11.03 10.15
CA LYS A 74 4.06 -9.84 10.64
C LYS A 74 4.69 -10.07 12.03
N LEU A 75 3.99 -10.78 12.91
CA LEU A 75 4.50 -11.13 14.23
C LEU A 75 5.65 -12.15 14.18
N GLU A 76 5.56 -13.12 13.26
CA GLU A 76 6.62 -14.13 13.04
C GLU A 76 7.90 -13.51 12.46
N SER A 77 7.76 -12.66 11.44
CA SER A 77 8.88 -12.12 10.65
C SER A 77 8.73 -10.61 10.41
N PRO A 78 8.91 -9.78 11.46
CA PRO A 78 8.63 -8.34 11.40
C PRO A 78 9.52 -7.56 10.42
N GLU A 79 10.70 -8.07 10.11
CA GLU A 79 11.65 -7.49 9.15
C GLU A 79 11.44 -7.99 7.71
N GLN A 80 10.54 -8.96 7.52
CA GLN A 80 10.25 -9.55 6.21
C GLN A 80 8.88 -9.14 5.67
N ILE A 81 7.88 -9.01 6.54
CA ILE A 81 6.52 -8.62 6.18
C ILE A 81 6.28 -7.16 6.57
N PHE A 82 5.91 -6.34 5.59
CA PHE A 82 5.52 -4.94 5.79
C PHE A 82 4.08 -4.75 5.33
N LEU A 83 3.27 -4.15 6.19
CA LEU A 83 1.85 -3.92 5.95
C LEU A 83 1.63 -2.40 5.97
N LEU A 84 1.40 -1.78 4.81
CA LEU A 84 1.07 -0.36 4.72
C LEU A 84 -0.42 -0.13 5.03
N MET A 85 -0.79 1.10 5.33
CA MET A 85 -2.18 1.50 5.57
C MET A 85 -2.89 1.77 4.23
N GLY A 86 -4.01 1.07 4.00
CA GLY A 86 -4.99 1.44 2.99
C GLY A 86 -6.10 2.33 3.56
N ASN A 87 -7.01 2.80 2.71
CA ASN A 87 -8.16 3.58 3.18
C ASN A 87 -9.14 2.73 3.99
N HIS A 88 -9.23 1.43 3.72
CA HIS A 88 -10.09 0.51 4.46
C HIS A 88 -9.65 0.33 5.91
N GLU A 89 -8.33 0.33 6.16
CA GLU A 89 -7.76 0.35 7.52
C GLU A 89 -7.91 1.73 8.20
N GLY A 90 -8.13 2.79 7.41
CA GLY A 90 -8.41 4.15 7.86
C GLY A 90 -9.87 4.44 8.22
N TYR A 91 -10.78 3.46 8.10
CA TYR A 91 -12.21 3.61 8.38
C TYR A 91 -12.56 4.25 9.74
N PRO A 92 -11.86 3.96 10.86
CA PRO A 92 -12.19 4.59 12.15
C PRO A 92 -12.07 6.12 12.15
N ILE A 93 -11.33 6.68 11.20
CA ILE A 93 -11.03 8.11 11.08
C ILE A 93 -11.95 8.76 10.05
N LEU A 94 -12.11 8.10 8.89
CA LEU A 94 -12.99 8.56 7.83
C LEU A 94 -13.91 7.40 7.39
N PRO A 95 -15.09 7.26 8.01
CA PRO A 95 -16.03 6.20 7.67
C PRO A 95 -16.56 6.34 6.24
N PHE A 96 -16.76 5.21 5.58
CA PHE A 96 -17.35 5.13 4.23
C PHE A 96 -18.27 3.91 4.14
N GLN A 97 -18.97 3.76 3.02
CA GLN A 97 -19.91 2.67 2.81
C GLN A 97 -19.75 2.07 1.41
N PRO A 98 -19.90 0.74 1.22
CA PRO A 98 -20.05 -0.27 2.27
C PRO A 98 -18.70 -0.61 2.95
N ALA A 99 -18.78 -1.07 4.21
CA ALA A 99 -17.65 -1.44 5.07
C ALA A 99 -17.97 -2.73 5.86
N ASP A 100 -18.26 -3.82 5.13
CA ASP A 100 -18.81 -5.08 5.66
C ASP A 100 -17.97 -5.70 6.78
N PHE A 101 -16.63 -5.61 6.70
CA PHE A 101 -15.75 -6.10 7.76
C PHE A 101 -16.04 -5.33 9.04
N TRP A 102 -15.99 -4.01 9.00
CA TRP A 102 -16.18 -3.15 10.18
C TRP A 102 -17.57 -3.25 10.80
N GLU A 103 -18.59 -3.45 9.97
CA GLU A 103 -19.98 -3.61 10.42
C GLU A 103 -20.25 -4.98 11.06
N SER A 104 -19.47 -6.00 10.69
CA SER A 104 -19.59 -7.36 11.23
C SER A 104 -18.95 -7.54 12.62
N LEU A 105 -18.07 -6.62 13.03
CA LEU A 105 -17.29 -6.76 14.27
C LEU A 105 -18.09 -6.41 15.53
N SER A 106 -17.78 -7.11 16.63
CA SER A 106 -18.21 -6.66 17.96
C SER A 106 -17.55 -5.31 18.33
N SER A 107 -18.09 -4.62 19.34
CA SER A 107 -17.50 -3.36 19.83
C SER A 107 -16.06 -3.56 20.33
N GLU A 108 -15.79 -4.68 21.00
CA GLU A 108 -14.46 -5.05 21.49
C GLU A 108 -13.49 -5.36 20.34
N GLU A 109 -13.96 -6.06 19.31
CA GLU A 109 -13.15 -6.40 18.14
C GLU A 109 -12.81 -5.15 17.32
N ARG A 110 -13.81 -4.30 17.08
CA ARG A 110 -13.63 -3.02 16.39
C ARG A 110 -12.55 -2.17 17.04
N LYS A 111 -12.59 -2.03 18.38
CA LYS A 111 -11.56 -1.28 19.12
C LYS A 111 -10.17 -1.89 18.94
N LYS A 112 -10.05 -3.22 18.93
CA LYS A 112 -8.75 -3.89 18.72
C LYS A 112 -8.19 -3.62 17.32
N PHE A 113 -9.01 -3.77 16.28
CA PHE A 113 -8.56 -3.53 14.91
C PHE A 113 -8.24 -2.06 14.66
N GLU A 114 -9.03 -1.14 15.22
CA GLU A 114 -8.72 0.31 15.20
C GLU A 114 -7.34 0.59 15.79
N GLU A 115 -7.06 0.12 17.01
CA GLU A 115 -5.76 0.34 17.66
C GLU A 115 -4.57 -0.22 16.87
N ILE A 116 -4.77 -1.31 16.11
CA ILE A 116 -3.73 -1.94 15.30
C ILE A 116 -3.55 -1.19 13.98
N PHE A 117 -4.64 -0.96 13.25
CA PHE A 117 -4.62 -0.35 11.93
C PHE A 117 -4.09 1.07 11.97
N LEU A 118 -4.43 1.85 13.01
CA LEU A 118 -3.91 3.19 13.18
C LEU A 118 -2.40 3.23 13.40
N LEU A 119 -1.72 2.12 13.65
CA LEU A 119 -0.26 2.03 13.75
C LEU A 119 0.44 1.66 12.43
N LEU A 120 -0.31 1.29 11.39
CA LEU A 120 0.29 0.84 10.13
C LEU A 120 1.10 1.95 9.45
N PRO A 121 2.29 1.64 8.91
CA PRO A 121 3.07 2.57 8.10
C PRO A 121 2.32 3.11 6.88
N PHE A 122 2.71 4.28 6.39
CA PHE A 122 2.06 4.89 5.23
C PHE A 122 2.81 4.65 3.91
N ALA A 123 4.13 4.49 3.99
CA ALA A 123 4.96 4.42 2.81
C ALA A 123 6.13 3.45 2.99
N ALA A 124 6.64 2.95 1.86
CA ALA A 124 7.91 2.24 1.79
C ALA A 124 8.79 2.81 0.68
N VAL A 125 10.11 2.76 0.86
CA VAL A 125 11.09 3.25 -0.13
C VAL A 125 12.25 2.28 -0.29
N THR A 126 12.81 2.24 -1.50
CA THR A 126 14.06 1.52 -1.80
C THR A 126 15.20 2.49 -2.10
N LYS A 127 16.43 2.06 -1.85
CA LYS A 127 17.62 2.85 -2.21
C LYS A 127 17.73 3.10 -3.71
N ASN A 128 17.22 2.17 -4.53
CA ASN A 128 17.35 2.22 -5.99
C ASN A 128 16.19 2.94 -6.71
N GLY A 129 15.34 3.67 -5.98
CA GLY A 129 14.46 4.68 -6.58
C GLY A 129 12.97 4.33 -6.65
N ILE A 130 12.48 3.40 -5.83
CA ILE A 130 11.04 3.14 -5.66
C ILE A 130 10.49 3.87 -4.43
N LEU A 131 9.35 4.52 -4.62
CA LEU A 131 8.42 4.92 -3.57
C LEU A 131 7.16 4.05 -3.67
N ALA A 132 6.63 3.62 -2.54
CA ALA A 132 5.37 2.91 -2.47
C ALA A 132 4.44 3.52 -1.43
N VAL A 133 3.19 3.76 -1.81
CA VAL A 133 2.06 4.22 -0.97
C VAL A 133 0.79 3.56 -1.48
N HIS A 134 -0.30 3.59 -0.72
CA HIS A 134 -1.58 3.01 -1.16
C HIS A 134 -2.23 3.80 -2.32
N GLY A 135 -2.43 5.09 -2.10
CA GLY A 135 -3.04 6.07 -3.01
C GLY A 135 -1.99 6.87 -3.80
N VAL A 136 -1.86 8.18 -3.50
CA VAL A 136 -0.83 9.04 -4.13
C VAL A 136 0.19 9.55 -3.11
N PRO A 137 1.45 9.81 -3.51
CA PRO A 137 2.41 10.42 -2.60
C PRO A 137 1.94 11.82 -2.18
N PRO A 138 2.13 12.20 -0.91
CA PRO A 138 1.62 13.47 -0.40
C PRO A 138 2.51 14.62 -0.87
N ASN A 139 1.94 15.83 -1.00
CA ASN A 139 2.71 17.00 -1.42
C ASN A 139 3.47 17.64 -0.25
N LEU A 140 4.47 16.93 0.27
CA LEU A 140 5.35 17.41 1.33
C LEU A 140 6.64 18.03 0.77
N SER A 141 7.49 18.59 1.63
CA SER A 141 8.79 19.17 1.23
C SER A 141 9.84 18.10 0.96
N SER A 142 9.83 17.01 1.74
CA SER A 142 10.70 15.84 1.59
C SER A 142 9.93 14.56 1.89
N VAL A 143 10.41 13.43 1.37
CA VAL A 143 9.88 12.10 1.73
C VAL A 143 9.98 11.85 3.24
N GLU A 144 10.99 12.42 3.90
CA GLU A 144 11.18 12.31 5.36
C GLU A 144 10.04 12.92 6.16
N ASP A 145 9.32 13.89 5.59
CA ASP A 145 8.20 14.54 6.28
C ASP A 145 6.98 13.61 6.41
N ILE A 146 6.95 12.47 5.70
CA ILE A 146 5.94 11.41 5.92
C ILE A 146 5.99 10.90 7.37
N LEU A 147 7.17 10.92 8.02
CA LEU A 147 7.32 10.53 9.43
C LEU A 147 6.51 11.40 10.39
N LYS A 148 6.19 12.64 9.98
CA LYS A 148 5.44 13.63 10.75
C LYS A 148 3.96 13.68 10.35
N ALA A 149 3.56 12.94 9.32
CA ALA A 149 2.17 12.94 8.86
C ALA A 149 1.27 12.37 9.96
N GLU A 150 0.27 13.14 10.35
CA GLU A 150 -0.73 12.72 11.32
C GLU A 150 -1.89 12.04 10.60
N ILE A 151 -2.48 11.03 11.24
CA ILE A 151 -3.71 10.41 10.76
C ILE A 151 -4.81 11.48 10.73
N GLY A 152 -5.59 11.53 9.64
CA GLY A 152 -6.61 12.55 9.42
C GLY A 152 -6.09 13.85 8.81
N SER A 153 -4.78 14.04 8.67
CA SER A 153 -4.20 15.18 7.95
C SER A 153 -4.40 15.09 6.43
N GLU A 154 -4.17 16.20 5.72
CA GLU A 154 -4.21 16.21 4.25
C GLU A 154 -3.21 15.21 3.64
N ALA A 155 -1.99 15.12 4.19
CA ALA A 155 -0.98 14.18 3.71
C ALA A 155 -1.44 12.71 3.87
N TRP A 156 -2.02 12.37 5.03
CA TRP A 156 -2.63 11.06 5.26
C TRP A 156 -3.74 10.78 4.25
N TYR A 157 -4.64 11.74 4.05
CA TYR A 157 -5.75 11.61 3.12
C TYR A 157 -5.28 11.38 1.67
N GLN A 158 -4.24 12.09 1.21
CA GLN A 158 -3.61 11.85 -0.09
C GLN A 158 -3.05 10.43 -0.21
N MET A 159 -2.32 9.97 0.82
CA MET A 159 -1.66 8.66 0.81
C MET A 159 -2.62 7.49 0.79
N VAL A 160 -3.84 7.62 1.32
CA VAL A 160 -4.78 6.48 1.39
C VAL A 160 -6.01 6.64 0.49
N TRP A 161 -6.42 7.87 0.13
CA TRP A 161 -7.60 8.11 -0.72
C TRP A 161 -7.28 8.73 -2.09
N GLY A 162 -6.03 9.11 -2.33
CA GLY A 162 -5.66 9.81 -3.55
C GLY A 162 -5.78 8.94 -4.81
N ASP A 163 -6.40 9.51 -5.83
CA ASP A 163 -6.55 8.92 -7.15
C ASP A 163 -5.70 9.67 -8.18
N PHE A 164 -5.24 8.93 -9.20
CA PHE A 164 -4.67 9.53 -10.40
C PHE A 164 -5.67 9.52 -11.57
N ALA A 165 -5.53 10.53 -12.43
CA ALA A 165 -6.02 10.53 -13.79
C ALA A 165 -4.80 10.58 -14.74
N ASP A 166 -4.74 9.67 -15.72
CA ASP A 166 -3.64 9.59 -16.68
C ASP A 166 -3.75 10.68 -17.76
N ARG A 167 -3.54 11.93 -17.35
CA ARG A 167 -3.53 13.12 -18.20
C ARG A 167 -2.77 14.26 -17.54
N ALA A 168 -2.36 15.25 -18.34
CA ALA A 168 -1.73 16.47 -17.86
C ALA A 168 -2.65 17.26 -16.92
N GLY A 169 -2.08 17.90 -15.90
CA GLY A 169 -2.77 18.62 -14.83
C GLY A 169 -2.22 18.29 -13.45
N ASP A 170 -2.44 19.21 -12.49
CA ASP A 170 -2.02 19.04 -11.09
C ASP A 170 -3.13 18.38 -10.26
N PHE A 171 -4.26 19.06 -10.10
CA PHE A 171 -5.40 18.62 -9.29
C PHE A 171 -6.72 18.83 -10.04
N PHE A 172 -7.60 17.84 -10.01
CA PHE A 172 -8.89 17.84 -10.71
C PHE A 172 -10.10 17.95 -9.77
N GLY A 173 -9.88 18.26 -8.50
CA GLY A 173 -10.93 18.28 -7.49
C GLY A 173 -11.22 16.90 -6.91
N ASN A 174 -12.35 16.81 -6.20
CA ASN A 174 -12.79 15.56 -5.59
C ASN A 174 -13.83 14.87 -6.48
N LEU A 175 -13.56 13.62 -6.84
CA LEU A 175 -14.49 12.76 -7.57
C LEU A 175 -14.92 11.61 -6.67
N TRP A 176 -16.24 11.44 -6.47
CA TRP A 176 -16.80 10.45 -5.54
C TRP A 176 -16.22 10.52 -4.12
N GLY A 177 -15.88 11.73 -3.65
CA GLY A 177 -15.28 11.94 -2.34
C GLY A 177 -13.79 11.57 -2.24
N ARG A 178 -13.08 11.46 -3.38
CA ARG A 178 -11.64 11.18 -3.45
C ARG A 178 -10.90 12.29 -4.21
N PRO A 179 -9.74 12.77 -3.72
CA PRO A 179 -8.98 13.79 -4.42
C PRO A 179 -8.27 13.18 -5.63
N VAL A 180 -8.42 13.80 -6.80
CA VAL A 180 -7.86 13.29 -8.06
C VAL A 180 -6.74 14.19 -8.58
N TYR A 181 -5.59 13.60 -8.85
CA TYR A 181 -4.38 14.28 -9.31
C TYR A 181 -3.97 13.84 -10.72
N GLY A 182 -3.23 14.69 -11.43
CA GLY A 182 -2.73 14.39 -12.78
C GLY A 182 -1.21 14.19 -12.84
N LYS A 183 -0.70 14.11 -14.07
CA LYS A 183 0.72 13.90 -14.36
C LYS A 183 1.62 15.00 -13.79
N ASP A 184 1.18 16.27 -13.79
CA ASP A 184 2.02 17.38 -13.34
C ASP A 184 2.26 17.31 -11.83
N TYR A 185 1.24 16.87 -11.08
CA TYR A 185 1.37 16.60 -9.65
C TYR A 185 2.34 15.46 -9.39
N PHE A 186 2.17 14.35 -10.11
CA PHE A 186 3.05 13.19 -10.01
C PHE A 186 4.51 13.57 -10.25
N GLU A 187 4.82 14.23 -11.36
CA GLU A 187 6.18 14.66 -11.70
C GLU A 187 6.77 15.60 -10.66
N LYS A 188 5.98 16.57 -10.19
CA LYS A 188 6.37 17.53 -9.16
C LYS A 188 6.75 16.82 -7.85
N VAL A 189 5.91 15.91 -7.36
CA VAL A 189 6.14 15.24 -6.07
C VAL A 189 7.27 14.22 -6.17
N MET A 190 7.28 13.38 -7.22
CA MET A 190 8.32 12.35 -7.39
C MET A 190 9.70 12.97 -7.58
N LYS A 191 9.81 14.06 -8.36
CA LYS A 191 11.06 14.82 -8.50
C LYS A 191 11.51 15.40 -7.16
N LYS A 192 10.58 15.97 -6.38
CA LYS A 192 10.88 16.56 -5.08
C LYS A 192 11.37 15.52 -4.07
N PHE A 193 10.76 14.33 -4.08
CA PHE A 193 11.16 13.24 -3.19
C PHE A 193 12.41 12.49 -3.67
N GLY A 194 12.79 12.63 -4.95
CA GLY A 194 13.97 11.99 -5.53
C GLY A 194 13.78 10.51 -5.86
N TYR A 195 12.54 10.09 -6.17
CA TYR A 195 12.24 8.71 -6.60
C TYR A 195 11.78 8.67 -8.05
N ASN A 196 12.05 7.56 -8.73
CA ASN A 196 11.79 7.40 -10.15
C ASN A 196 10.46 6.72 -10.42
N VAL A 197 10.15 5.67 -9.64
CA VAL A 197 8.97 4.82 -9.83
C VAL A 197 8.11 4.83 -8.58
N LEU A 198 6.81 5.00 -8.78
CA LEU A 198 5.79 4.82 -7.77
C LEU A 198 5.13 3.45 -7.95
N ILE A 199 5.04 2.67 -6.89
CA ILE A 199 4.16 1.48 -6.82
C ILE A 199 3.01 1.80 -5.87
N ARG A 200 1.77 1.66 -6.35
CA ARG A 200 0.55 1.97 -5.59
C ARG A 200 -0.55 0.93 -5.83
N ALA A 201 -1.71 1.13 -5.20
CA ALA A 201 -2.89 0.27 -5.33
C ALA A 201 -4.18 1.11 -5.45
N HIS A 202 -5.28 0.74 -4.79
CA HIS A 202 -6.52 1.50 -4.60
C HIS A 202 -7.43 1.78 -5.82
N GLN A 203 -6.89 1.84 -7.05
CA GLN A 203 -7.65 2.15 -8.27
C GLN A 203 -7.75 0.95 -9.21
N PRO A 204 -8.70 0.01 -9.03
CA PRO A 204 -8.77 -1.16 -9.89
C PRO A 204 -9.04 -0.85 -11.36
N HIS A 205 -9.73 0.25 -11.68
CA HIS A 205 -10.13 0.54 -13.06
C HIS A 205 -9.18 1.45 -13.84
N ILE A 206 -8.07 1.90 -13.25
CA ILE A 206 -7.04 2.68 -13.95
C ILE A 206 -6.21 1.76 -14.88
N GLN A 207 -5.57 2.33 -15.90
CA GLN A 207 -4.52 1.62 -16.62
C GLN A 207 -3.41 1.25 -15.62
N PRO A 208 -2.95 -0.01 -15.54
CA PRO A 208 -2.01 -0.42 -14.50
C PRO A 208 -0.68 0.34 -14.55
N ILE A 209 -0.26 0.80 -15.73
CA ILE A 209 0.96 1.54 -15.94
C ILE A 209 0.60 2.89 -16.56
N ILE A 210 0.93 3.98 -15.86
CA ILE A 210 0.67 5.35 -16.29
C ILE A 210 1.93 6.21 -16.17
N PHE A 211 1.86 7.45 -16.68
CA PHE A 211 2.94 8.43 -16.59
C PHE A 211 4.27 7.91 -17.13
N GLU A 212 4.25 7.43 -18.37
CA GLU A 212 5.46 6.98 -19.09
C GLU A 212 6.21 5.84 -18.37
N GLY A 213 5.45 4.92 -17.77
CA GLY A 213 6.05 3.76 -17.10
C GLY A 213 6.65 4.10 -15.73
N ARG A 214 6.25 5.20 -15.08
CA ARG A 214 6.79 5.59 -13.77
C ARG A 214 5.80 5.44 -12.62
N CYS A 215 4.56 5.04 -12.89
CA CYS A 215 3.58 4.69 -11.86
C CYS A 215 2.94 3.34 -12.20
N LEU A 216 3.02 2.39 -11.27
CA LEU A 216 2.41 1.07 -11.33
C LEU A 216 1.30 0.96 -10.29
N THR A 217 0.09 0.62 -10.72
CA THR A 217 -1.03 0.28 -9.84
C THR A 217 -1.23 -1.23 -9.81
N LEU A 218 -1.14 -1.82 -8.60
CA LEU A 218 -1.34 -3.24 -8.35
C LEU A 218 -2.70 -3.50 -7.72
N ILE A 219 -3.34 -4.59 -8.16
CA ILE A 219 -4.52 -5.19 -7.52
C ILE A 219 -4.23 -6.68 -7.40
N THR A 220 -4.27 -7.20 -6.18
CA THR A 220 -3.97 -8.62 -5.90
C THR A 220 -5.20 -9.31 -5.33
N SER A 221 -6.38 -9.00 -5.89
CA SER A 221 -7.66 -9.52 -5.44
C SER A 221 -8.60 -9.81 -6.61
N HIS A 222 -9.38 -10.89 -6.50
CA HIS A 222 -10.50 -11.15 -7.39
C HIS A 222 -11.75 -10.30 -7.12
N ALA A 223 -11.76 -9.49 -6.06
CA ALA A 223 -12.88 -8.60 -5.75
C ALA A 223 -13.22 -7.62 -6.90
N TYR A 224 -12.21 -7.22 -7.68
CA TYR A 224 -12.37 -6.25 -8.76
C TYR A 224 -11.91 -6.72 -10.14
N LYS A 225 -10.96 -7.65 -10.20
CA LYS A 225 -10.30 -8.06 -11.45
C LYS A 225 -10.14 -9.58 -11.51
N PRO A 226 -10.20 -10.17 -12.71
CA PRO A 226 -9.98 -11.62 -12.86
C PRO A 226 -8.51 -12.02 -12.68
N MET A 227 -7.57 -11.06 -12.67
CA MET A 227 -6.14 -11.32 -12.48
C MET A 227 -5.66 -10.65 -11.20
N ARG A 228 -4.87 -11.39 -10.42
CA ARG A 228 -4.15 -10.88 -9.26
C ARG A 228 -2.72 -10.57 -9.68
N ASN A 229 -2.31 -9.31 -9.60
CA ASN A 229 -0.98 -8.89 -10.01
C ASN A 229 -0.13 -8.50 -8.80
N ILE A 230 1.14 -8.86 -8.87
CA ILE A 230 2.20 -8.44 -7.94
C ILE A 230 3.38 -7.86 -8.73
N ALA A 231 4.23 -7.10 -8.06
CA ALA A 231 5.51 -6.66 -8.63
C ALA A 231 6.68 -7.20 -7.82
N ILE A 232 7.69 -7.70 -8.52
CA ILE A 232 8.94 -8.19 -7.93
C ILE A 232 10.05 -7.25 -8.35
N VAL A 233 10.79 -6.77 -7.36
CA VAL A 233 11.86 -5.79 -7.50
C VAL A 233 13.17 -6.41 -7.03
N ASP A 234 14.20 -6.33 -7.86
CA ASP A 234 15.57 -6.62 -7.44
C ASP A 234 16.14 -5.39 -6.70
N LEU A 235 16.42 -5.55 -5.41
CA LEU A 235 16.91 -4.46 -4.55
C LEU A 235 18.39 -4.18 -4.77
N GLU A 236 19.12 -5.10 -5.42
CA GLU A 236 20.54 -4.96 -5.72
C GLU A 236 20.79 -4.28 -7.08
N LYS A 237 19.74 -4.09 -7.88
CA LYS A 237 19.83 -3.28 -9.10
C LYS A 237 20.24 -1.85 -8.75
N GLU A 238 21.24 -1.33 -9.47
CA GLU A 238 21.84 -0.01 -9.20
C GLU A 238 20.80 1.12 -9.19
N LEU A 239 19.92 1.14 -10.21
CA LEU A 239 18.87 2.13 -10.36
C LEU A 239 17.67 1.55 -11.08
N ILE A 240 16.48 1.88 -10.58
CA ILE A 240 15.19 1.60 -11.21
C ILE A 240 14.70 2.92 -11.80
N LYS A 241 14.46 2.93 -13.11
CA LYS A 241 14.05 4.12 -13.87
C LYS A 241 12.58 4.06 -14.25
N SER A 242 12.06 2.87 -14.50
CA SER A 242 10.68 2.65 -14.95
C SER A 242 10.16 1.28 -14.52
N VAL A 243 8.88 1.04 -14.76
CA VAL A 243 8.19 -0.24 -14.51
C VAL A 243 8.79 -1.38 -15.35
N ASP A 244 9.42 -1.08 -16.49
CA ASP A 244 10.11 -2.09 -17.31
C ASP A 244 11.33 -2.71 -16.62
N ASP A 245 11.83 -2.06 -15.55
CA ASP A 245 12.91 -2.58 -14.71
C ASP A 245 12.41 -3.60 -13.68
N LEU A 246 11.09 -3.79 -13.55
CA LEU A 246 10.45 -4.65 -12.56
C LEU A 246 9.92 -5.92 -13.23
N LYS A 247 9.74 -6.99 -12.44
CA LYS A 247 9.01 -8.18 -12.90
C LYS A 247 7.58 -8.14 -12.39
N ILE A 248 6.62 -7.91 -13.27
CA ILE A 248 5.19 -8.05 -12.95
C ILE A 248 4.78 -9.51 -13.16
N SER A 249 4.05 -10.09 -12.21
CA SER A 249 3.55 -11.46 -12.29
C SER A 249 2.07 -11.50 -11.93
N SER A 250 1.31 -12.30 -12.66
CA SER A 250 -0.02 -12.72 -12.23
C SER A 250 0.09 -14.01 -11.41
N ILE A 251 -0.75 -14.16 -10.39
CA ILE A 251 -0.74 -15.29 -9.45
C ILE A 251 -2.13 -15.87 -9.19
#